data_AF-A0A385T4U7-F1
#
_entry.id   AF-A0A385T4U7-F1
#
_cell.length_a   1.000
_cell.length_b   1.000
_cell.length_c   1.000
_cell.angle_alpha   90.00
_cell.angle_beta   90.00
_cell.angle_gamma   90.00
#
_symmetry.space_group_name_H-M   'P 1'
#
loop_
_entity.id
_entity.type
_entity.pdbx_description
1 polymer ?
#
loop_
_entity_poly.entity_id
_entity_poly.type
_entity_poly.pdbx_seq_one_letter_code
_entity_poly.pdbx_strand_id
1 'polypeptide(L)'
;MSSTNFFTPSIQKLYAADTLPHGYATLFHRIRILDSTTFQLPDIFASAYKGSGGSSHTAGVKIQLEYDLLSGQFLHVEAGPGKWRIYEHI
;
A
#
# COMPACT_ATOMS: atom_id res chain seq x y z
N MET A 1 -5.86 13.34 -11.67
CA MET A 1 -5.05 12.15 -12.02
C MET A 1 -5.36 11.09 -10.98
N SER A 2 -6.01 9.98 -11.37
CA SER A 2 -6.38 8.93 -10.42
C SER A 2 -5.10 8.25 -9.90
N SER A 3 -4.97 8.16 -8.57
CA SER A 3 -3.88 7.55 -7.78
C SER A 3 -3.56 6.09 -8.18
N THR A 4 -4.44 5.47 -8.97
CA THR A 4 -4.42 4.08 -9.39
C THR A 4 -3.32 3.73 -10.41
N ASN A 5 -2.79 4.71 -11.14
CA ASN A 5 -1.93 4.45 -12.31
C ASN A 5 -0.43 4.26 -11.98
N PHE A 6 0.01 4.55 -10.76
CA PHE A 6 1.44 4.50 -10.41
C PHE A 6 1.92 3.11 -9.96
N PHE A 7 1.01 2.28 -9.43
CA PHE A 7 1.37 1.00 -8.77
C PHE A 7 1.02 -0.25 -9.57
N THR A 8 0.25 -0.09 -10.64
CA THR A 8 -0.30 -1.20 -11.44
C THR A 8 0.76 -2.06 -12.13
N PRO A 9 1.84 -1.51 -12.74
CA PRO A 9 2.79 -2.33 -13.51
C PRO A 9 3.67 -3.26 -12.66
N SER A 10 4.05 -2.84 -11.45
CA SER A 10 5.05 -3.57 -10.63
C SER A 10 4.48 -4.80 -9.93
N ILE A 11 3.19 -4.77 -9.55
CA ILE A 11 2.54 -5.86 -8.81
C ILE A 11 1.93 -6.90 -9.76
N GLN A 12 1.61 -6.55 -11.02
CA GLN A 12 1.28 -7.56 -12.04
C GLN A 12 2.40 -8.60 -12.20
N LYS A 13 3.66 -8.21 -11.94
CA LYS A 13 4.81 -9.13 -11.92
C LYS A 13 4.78 -10.13 -10.75
N LEU A 14 4.11 -9.81 -9.64
CA LEU A 14 3.85 -10.75 -8.53
C LEU A 14 2.71 -11.73 -8.88
N TYR A 15 1.76 -11.31 -9.72
CA TYR A 15 0.65 -12.14 -10.19
C TYR A 15 0.99 -13.19 -11.23
N ALA A 16 2.15 -13.10 -11.89
CA ALA A 16 2.61 -14.14 -12.80
C ALA A 16 3.01 -15.45 -12.08
N ALA A 17 2.92 -15.47 -10.74
CA ALA A 17 2.97 -16.71 -9.96
C ALA A 17 1.60 -17.41 -10.04
N ASP A 18 1.34 -18.04 -11.18
CA ASP A 18 0.37 -19.13 -11.23
C ASP A 18 0.71 -20.13 -10.10
N THR A 19 -0.32 -20.56 -9.37
CA THR A 19 -0.31 -21.56 -8.28
C THR A 19 -0.05 -21.04 -6.85
N LEU A 20 -0.96 -20.21 -6.34
CA LEU A 20 -1.35 -20.39 -4.93
C LEU A 20 -1.78 -21.86 -4.75
N PRO A 21 -1.26 -22.60 -3.75
CA PRO A 21 -1.66 -23.98 -3.55
C PRO A 21 -3.18 -24.07 -3.43
N HIS A 22 -3.79 -24.94 -4.24
CA HIS A 22 -5.24 -25.12 -4.35
C HIS A 22 -5.97 -25.26 -3.00
N GLY A 23 -5.26 -25.73 -1.95
CA GLY A 23 -5.80 -25.86 -0.60
C GLY A 23 -6.18 -24.54 0.10
N TYR A 24 -5.53 -23.42 -0.21
CA TYR A 24 -5.88 -22.14 0.45
C TYR A 24 -7.22 -21.58 -0.05
N ALA A 25 -7.52 -21.74 -1.33
CA ALA A 25 -8.77 -21.31 -1.93
C ALA A 25 -9.99 -22.06 -1.37
N THR A 26 -9.79 -23.29 -0.87
CA THR A 26 -10.86 -24.08 -0.22
C THR A 26 -11.01 -23.81 1.28
N LEU A 27 -9.99 -23.23 1.92
CA LEU A 27 -9.98 -22.99 3.37
C LEU A 27 -10.41 -21.57 3.76
N PHE A 28 -10.11 -20.59 2.91
CA PHE A 28 -10.43 -19.19 3.16
C PHE A 28 -11.29 -18.63 2.04
N HIS A 29 -12.40 -17.98 2.41
CA HIS A 29 -13.23 -17.25 1.45
C HIS A 29 -12.52 -15.98 0.92
N ARG A 30 -11.56 -15.44 1.68
CA ARG A 30 -10.82 -14.23 1.33
C ARG A 30 -9.50 -14.15 2.09
N ILE A 31 -8.43 -13.72 1.41
CA ILE A 31 -7.13 -13.41 2.03
C ILE A 31 -6.77 -11.97 1.65
N ARG A 32 -6.77 -11.07 2.62
CA ARG A 32 -6.42 -9.64 2.43
C ARG A 32 -5.01 -9.39 2.93
N ILE A 33 -4.14 -8.88 2.06
CA ILE A 33 -2.81 -8.37 2.41
C ILE A 33 -2.95 -6.87 2.62
N LEU A 34 -2.69 -6.42 3.85
CA LEU A 34 -2.55 -5.01 4.20
C LEU A 34 -1.07 -4.73 4.35
N ASP A 35 -0.53 -3.83 3.53
CA ASP A 35 0.86 -3.42 3.60
C ASP A 35 0.98 -1.89 3.52
N SER A 36 2.08 -1.37 4.05
CA SER A 36 2.41 0.03 3.85
C SER A 36 3.89 0.29 3.84
N THR A 37 4.31 1.16 2.93
CA THR A 37 5.68 1.64 2.85
C THR A 37 5.71 3.15 3.04
N THR A 38 6.76 3.65 3.68
CA THR A 38 6.98 5.09 3.87
C THR A 38 8.37 5.44 3.37
N PHE A 39 8.48 6.51 2.58
CA PHE A 39 9.75 7.05 2.13
C PHE A 39 9.87 8.52 2.55
N GLN A 40 11.10 8.90 2.85
CA GLN A 40 11.44 10.25 3.27
C GLN A 40 11.51 11.18 2.07
N LEU A 41 11.12 12.44 2.27
CA LEU A 41 11.25 13.49 1.29
C LEU A 41 12.14 14.61 1.84
N PRO A 42 12.72 15.46 0.97
CA PRO A 42 13.35 16.70 1.40
C PRO A 42 12.39 17.60 2.19
N ASP A 43 12.91 18.32 3.19
CA ASP A 43 12.10 19.12 4.13
C ASP A 43 11.31 20.26 3.45
N ILE A 44 11.72 20.69 2.25
CA ILE A 44 10.95 21.65 1.45
C ILE A 44 9.51 21.19 1.16
N PHE A 45 9.23 19.89 1.23
CA PHE A 45 7.89 19.32 1.03
C PHE A 45 7.07 19.15 2.31
N ALA A 46 7.60 19.55 3.48
CA ALA A 46 6.97 19.27 4.78
C ALA A 46 5.59 19.93 4.97
N SER A 47 5.31 21.02 4.26
CA SER A 47 4.01 21.69 4.28
C SER A 47 2.90 20.83 3.67
N ALA A 48 3.19 20.10 2.59
CA ALA A 48 2.23 19.25 1.88
C ALA A 48 2.30 17.79 2.32
N TYR A 49 3.48 17.30 2.71
CA TYR A 49 3.76 15.88 3.00
C TYR A 49 4.42 15.72 4.36
N LYS A 50 3.68 16.04 5.44
CA LYS A 50 4.22 15.94 6.81
C LYS A 50 4.66 14.51 7.14
N GLY A 51 5.90 14.37 7.57
CA GLY A 51 6.53 13.11 7.97
C GLY A 51 5.96 12.54 9.28
N SER A 52 6.30 11.29 9.59
CA SER A 52 5.76 10.51 10.70
C SER A 52 6.39 10.82 12.07
N GLY A 53 7.35 11.76 12.16
CA GLY A 53 7.93 12.24 13.42
C GLY A 53 9.07 11.39 14.00
N GLY A 54 9.49 10.31 13.32
CA GLY A 54 10.61 9.45 13.73
C GLY A 54 11.80 9.46 12.75
N SER A 55 11.90 10.48 11.90
CA SER A 55 12.92 10.62 10.85
C SER A 55 13.73 11.91 11.05
N SER A 56 14.96 11.95 10.54
CA SER A 56 15.75 13.19 10.40
C SER A 56 15.07 14.21 9.48
N HIS A 57 14.18 13.75 8.59
CA HIS A 57 13.38 14.58 7.71
C HIS A 57 11.95 14.75 8.23
N THR A 58 11.47 15.97 8.13
CA THR A 58 10.14 16.42 8.53
C THR A 58 9.08 16.17 7.44
N ALA A 59 9.49 15.75 6.26
CA ALA A 59 8.62 15.39 5.14
C ALA A 59 8.71 13.90 4.79
N GLY A 60 7.59 13.31 4.38
CA GLY A 60 7.54 11.92 3.93
C GLY A 60 6.20 11.56 3.29
N VAL A 61 6.22 10.54 2.44
CA VAL A 61 5.03 9.97 1.82
C VAL A 61 4.89 8.52 2.27
N LYS A 62 3.66 8.15 2.57
CA LYS A 62 3.23 6.79 2.85
C LYS A 62 2.35 6.31 1.71
N ILE A 63 2.60 5.10 1.26
CA ILE A 63 1.72 4.36 0.38
C ILE A 63 1.10 3.24 1.19
N GLN A 64 -0.20 3.08 1.07
CA GLN A 64 -0.98 2.05 1.72
C GLN A 64 -1.62 1.19 0.64
N LEU A 65 -1.47 -0.11 0.81
CA LEU A 65 -1.91 -1.13 -0.12
C LEU A 65 -2.83 -2.10 0.61
N GLU A 66 -3.99 -2.34 0.01
CA GLU A 66 -4.85 -3.45 0.34
C GLU A 66 -5.10 -4.30 -0.90
N TYR A 67 -4.86 -5.59 -0.76
CA TYR A 67 -4.80 -6.52 -1.87
C TYR A 67 -5.52 -7.82 -1.53
N ASP A 68 -6.41 -8.25 -2.42
CA ASP A 68 -7.07 -9.55 -2.34
C ASP A 68 -6.23 -10.59 -3.09
N LEU A 69 -5.63 -11.49 -2.32
CA LEU A 69 -4.73 -12.51 -2.85
C LEU A 69 -5.48 -13.57 -3.67
N LEU A 70 -6.75 -13.86 -3.37
CA LEU A 70 -7.49 -14.92 -4.06
C LEU A 70 -8.12 -14.43 -5.36
N SER A 71 -8.78 -13.26 -5.34
CA SER A 71 -9.39 -12.70 -6.57
C SER A 71 -8.39 -12.02 -7.49
N GLY A 72 -7.22 -11.75 -6.95
CA GLY A 72 -6.20 -11.06 -7.68
C GLY A 72 -6.52 -9.59 -7.95
N GLN A 73 -7.19 -8.92 -7.00
CA GLN A 73 -7.60 -7.53 -7.15
C GLN A 73 -6.99 -6.62 -6.08
N PHE A 74 -6.69 -5.40 -6.49
CA PHE A 74 -6.44 -4.31 -5.57
C PHE A 74 -7.76 -3.82 -4.97
N LEU A 75 -7.82 -3.80 -3.65
CA LEU A 75 -9.01 -3.34 -2.92
C LEU A 75 -8.89 -1.86 -2.56
N HIS A 76 -7.69 -1.43 -2.16
CA HIS A 76 -7.39 -0.04 -1.84
C HIS A 76 -5.93 0.28 -2.15
N VAL A 77 -5.69 1.42 -2.79
CA VAL A 77 -4.34 1.95 -3.00
C VAL A 77 -4.38 3.46 -2.78
N GLU A 78 -3.66 3.91 -1.77
CA GLU A 78 -3.66 5.32 -1.39
C GLU A 78 -2.24 5.79 -1.09
N ALA A 79 -1.96 7.04 -1.45
CA ALA A 79 -0.69 7.70 -1.14
C ALA A 79 -0.93 9.09 -0.55
N GLY A 80 -0.15 9.43 0.48
CA GLY A 80 -0.05 10.81 0.96
C GLY A 80 0.88 10.96 2.16
N PRO A 81 0.78 12.03 2.96
CA PRO A 81 1.68 12.33 4.08
C PRO A 81 2.05 11.14 4.96
N GLY A 82 3.33 11.06 5.34
CA GLY A 82 3.90 10.01 6.17
C GLY A 82 3.20 9.82 7.52
N LYS A 83 2.61 10.88 8.08
CA LYS A 83 1.82 10.83 9.33
C LYS A 83 0.43 10.20 9.17
N TRP A 84 -0.02 9.87 7.96
CA TRP A 84 -1.36 9.35 7.74
C TRP A 84 -1.61 8.01 8.45
N ARG A 85 -2.69 7.98 9.24
CA ARG A 85 -3.30 6.80 9.84
C ARG A 85 -4.56 6.48 9.04
N ILE A 86 -4.54 5.38 8.30
CA ILE A 86 -5.68 4.94 7.48
C ILE A 86 -6.64 4.04 8.28
N TYR A 87 -6.16 3.48 9.40
CA TYR A 87 -6.98 2.64 10.28
C TYR A 87 -7.06 3.29 11.67
N GLU A 88 -8.04 4.17 11.86
CA GLU A 88 -8.55 4.49 13.21
C GLU A 88 -9.87 3.74 13.52
N HIS A 89 -10.35 2.88 12.62
CA HIS A 89 -11.67 2.22 12.71
C HIS A 89 -11.66 0.74 12.30
N ILE A 90 -10.65 -0.04 12.70
CA ILE A 90 -10.76 -1.51 12.77
C ILE A 90 -10.70 -1.91 14.24
#